data_AF-A0A6P1KAH9-F1
#
_entry.id   AF-A0A6P1KAH9-F1
#
_cell.length_a   1.000
_cell.length_b   1.000
_cell.length_c   1.000
_cell.angle_alpha   90.00
_cell.angle_beta   90.00
_cell.angle_gamma   90.00
#
_symmetry.space_group_name_H-M   'P 1'
#
loop_
_entity.id
_entity.type
_entity.pdbx_description
1 polymer ?
#
loop_
_entity_poly.entity_id
_entity_poly.type
_entity_poly.pdbx_seq_one_letter_code
_entity_poly.pdbx_strand_id
1 'polypeptide(L)'
;MKCPKCGSEDCQRLEVVFEGGTQNINTTSRTSGAGITGGASMGGALAHTKTTGTSQSTLAQKASPPQKQKLGVFIVMIIVGFFMLSAVSIVWKILGVLLMIGAGYLIFKVVTYNKNEYPKKYQYWLNEWLCHKCGTIYHQEF
;
A
#
# COMPACT_ATOMS: atom_id res chain seq x y z
N MET A 1 -18.45 -4.51 26.10
CA MET A 1 -17.27 -5.37 26.34
C MET A 1 -16.28 -4.57 27.17
N LYS A 2 -15.57 -5.18 28.14
CA LYS A 2 -14.72 -4.43 29.07
C LYS A 2 -13.25 -4.58 28.72
N CYS A 3 -12.50 -3.48 28.73
CA CYS A 3 -11.05 -3.50 28.56
C CYS A 3 -10.39 -4.31 29.68
N PRO A 4 -9.49 -5.27 29.39
CA PRO A 4 -8.83 -6.08 30.42
C PRO A 4 -7.88 -5.26 31.31
N LYS A 5 -7.42 -4.10 30.85
CA LYS A 5 -6.47 -3.26 31.59
C LYS A 5 -7.13 -2.22 32.49
N CYS A 6 -8.21 -1.58 32.02
CA CYS A 6 -8.83 -0.46 32.71
C CYS A 6 -10.32 -0.65 33.03
N GLY A 7 -10.91 -1.76 32.62
CA GLY A 7 -12.31 -2.10 32.87
C GLY A 7 -13.35 -1.23 32.15
N SER A 8 -12.93 -0.30 31.28
CA SER A 8 -13.85 0.59 30.56
C SER A 8 -14.67 -0.16 29.52
N GLU A 9 -15.88 0.32 29.26
CA GLU A 9 -16.76 -0.19 28.20
C GLU A 9 -16.53 0.49 26.84
N ASP A 10 -15.78 1.60 26.83
CA ASP A 10 -15.39 2.36 25.64
C ASP A 10 -14.27 1.66 24.84
N CYS A 11 -14.58 0.50 24.30
CA CYS A 11 -13.72 -0.25 23.40
C CYS A 11 -14.35 -0.31 22.00
N GLN A 12 -13.55 -0.10 20.96
CA GLN A 12 -13.96 -0.23 19.57
C GLN A 12 -13.04 -1.20 18.83
N ARG A 13 -13.59 -1.87 17.80
CA ARG A 13 -12.81 -2.75 16.93
C ARG A 13 -11.76 -1.94 16.18
N LEU A 14 -10.56 -2.52 16.04
CA LEU A 14 -9.41 -1.85 15.45
C LEU A 14 -9.67 -1.44 13.98
N GLU A 15 -10.45 -2.25 13.25
CA GLU A 15 -10.90 -1.91 11.90
C GLU A 15 -11.76 -0.64 11.83
N VAL A 16 -12.71 -0.46 12.76
CA VAL A 16 -13.60 0.71 12.80
C VAL A 16 -12.81 1.96 13.14
N VAL A 17 -11.82 1.83 14.03
CA VAL A 17 -10.90 2.92 14.37
C VAL A 17 -10.03 3.31 13.15
N PHE A 18 -9.54 2.31 12.41
CA PHE A 18 -8.76 2.54 11.20
C PHE A 18 -9.60 3.24 10.12
N GLU A 19 -10.80 2.70 9.81
CA GLU A 19 -11.72 3.25 8.82
C GLU A 19 -12.22 4.65 9.20
N GLY A 20 -12.56 4.88 10.47
CA GLY A 20 -12.99 6.20 10.96
C GLY A 20 -11.89 7.27 10.89
N GLY A 21 -10.61 6.87 10.94
CA GLY A 21 -9.48 7.77 10.87
C GLY A 21 -8.78 7.84 9.50
N THR A 22 -9.26 7.12 8.49
CA THR A 22 -8.75 7.19 7.11
C THR A 22 -9.70 8.00 6.24
N GLN A 23 -9.23 9.13 5.71
CA GLN A 23 -9.97 9.90 4.70
C GLN A 23 -9.25 9.80 3.35
N ASN A 24 -9.96 9.26 2.36
CA ASN A 24 -9.45 9.16 1.01
C ASN A 24 -9.77 10.47 0.26
N ILE A 25 -8.76 11.34 0.11
CA ILE A 25 -8.90 12.61 -0.58
C ILE A 25 -8.66 12.37 -2.07
N ASN A 26 -9.76 12.16 -2.79
CA ASN A 26 -9.75 12.05 -4.24
C ASN A 26 -10.06 13.43 -4.84
N THR A 27 -9.10 14.35 -4.79
CA THR A 27 -9.30 15.71 -5.31
C THR A 27 -8.96 15.74 -6.80
N THR A 28 -9.99 15.73 -7.64
CA THR A 28 -9.84 16.00 -9.08
C THR A 28 -9.95 17.50 -9.29
N SER A 29 -8.81 18.21 -9.27
CA SER A 29 -8.79 19.65 -9.56
C SER A 29 -8.75 19.87 -11.07
N ARG A 30 -9.82 20.42 -11.64
CA ARG A 30 -9.82 20.97 -13.01
C ARG A 30 -9.40 22.44 -12.92
N THR A 31 -8.09 22.72 -12.91
CA THR A 31 -7.61 24.10 -12.97
C THR A 31 -7.69 24.58 -14.41
N SER A 32 -8.70 25.39 -14.72
CA SER A 32 -8.76 26.19 -15.94
C SER A 32 -7.96 27.47 -15.71
N GLY A 33 -6.63 27.35 -15.82
CA GLY A 33 -5.72 28.49 -15.74
C GLY A 33 -5.41 29.04 -17.13
N ALA A 34 -5.82 30.27 -17.41
CA ALA A 34 -5.30 31.02 -18.55
C ALA A 34 -3.85 31.47 -18.23
N GLY A 35 -2.89 30.59 -18.50
CA GLY A 35 -1.46 30.84 -18.28
C GLY A 35 -0.79 31.37 -19.54
N ILE A 36 -0.53 32.67 -19.58
CA ILE A 36 0.48 33.29 -20.45
C ILE A 36 1.86 32.92 -19.90
N THR A 37 2.51 31.92 -20.50
CA THR A 37 3.94 31.66 -20.27
C THR A 37 4.70 32.09 -21.51
N GLY A 38 5.69 32.97 -21.29
CA GLY A 38 6.47 33.60 -22.35
C GLY A 38 7.23 32.56 -23.18
N GLY A 39 7.13 32.70 -24.51
CA GLY A 39 7.88 31.91 -25.48
C GLY A 39 7.00 30.92 -26.26
N ALA A 40 6.44 31.40 -27.37
CA ALA A 40 6.01 30.61 -28.52
C ALA A 40 5.09 29.39 -28.23
N SER A 41 3.80 29.64 -28.01
CA SER A 41 2.68 28.98 -28.71
C SER A 41 1.37 29.18 -27.94
N MET A 42 0.35 29.58 -28.67
CA MET A 42 -1.01 29.76 -28.20
C MET A 42 -1.67 28.38 -28.12
N GLY A 43 -1.47 27.67 -27.00
CA GLY A 43 -2.07 26.36 -26.74
C GLY A 43 -2.51 26.27 -25.29
N GLY A 44 -3.82 26.17 -25.04
CA GLY A 44 -4.37 26.00 -23.70
C GLY A 44 -3.83 24.72 -23.06
N ALA A 45 -2.91 24.86 -22.11
CA ALA A 45 -2.37 23.74 -21.36
C ALA A 45 -3.40 23.32 -20.29
N LEU A 46 -4.25 22.35 -20.65
CA LEU A 46 -5.07 21.60 -19.71
C LEU A 46 -4.14 20.72 -18.85
N ALA A 47 -3.56 21.29 -17.80
CA ALA A 47 -2.79 20.54 -16.82
C ALA A 47 -3.76 19.69 -15.97
N HIS A 48 -3.86 18.41 -16.29
CA HIS A 48 -4.58 17.43 -15.47
C HIS A 48 -3.72 17.02 -14.27
N THR A 49 -3.73 17.80 -13.19
CA THR A 49 -3.16 17.39 -11.91
C THR A 49 -4.15 16.53 -11.13
N LYS A 50 -4.01 15.21 -11.21
CA LYS A 50 -4.67 14.27 -10.28
C LYS A 50 -3.83 14.16 -9.02
N THR A 51 -4.30 14.78 -7.93
CA THR A 51 -3.69 14.64 -6.61
C THR A 51 -4.52 13.66 -5.80
N THR A 52 -4.08 12.41 -5.75
CA THR A 52 -4.60 11.42 -4.80
C THR A 52 -3.82 11.53 -3.50
N GLY A 53 -4.47 12.00 -2.44
CA GLY A 53 -3.89 12.07 -1.10
C GLY A 53 -4.72 11.23 -0.13
N THR A 54 -4.07 10.51 0.77
CA THR A 54 -4.76 9.84 1.88
C THR A 54 -4.42 10.60 3.15
N SER A 55 -5.39 11.23 3.79
CA SER A 55 -5.20 11.82 5.12
C SER A 55 -5.54 10.74 6.15
N GLN A 56 -4.57 10.39 6.99
CA GLN A 56 -4.74 9.39 8.05
C GLN A 56 -4.47 10.04 9.40
N SER A 57 -5.32 9.78 10.39
CA SER A 57 -5.07 10.18 11.77
C SER A 57 -3.93 9.35 12.37
N THR A 58 -3.24 9.88 13.38
CA THR A 58 -2.17 9.16 14.10
C THR A 58 -2.70 7.91 14.82
N LEU A 59 -3.98 7.91 15.20
CA LEU A 59 -4.66 6.76 15.80
C LEU A 59 -4.92 5.66 14.74
N ALA A 60 -5.37 6.05 13.55
CA ALA A 60 -5.54 5.12 12.42
C ALA A 60 -4.19 4.56 11.95
N GLN A 61 -3.13 5.37 11.95
CA GLN A 61 -1.80 4.87 11.58
C GLN A 61 -1.30 3.80 12.56
N LYS A 62 -1.61 3.92 13.85
CA LYS A 62 -1.31 2.87 14.85
C LYS A 62 -2.19 1.63 14.70
N ALA A 63 -3.42 1.81 14.23
CA ALA A 63 -4.39 0.73 13.96
C ALA A 63 -4.24 0.10 12.57
N SER A 64 -3.20 0.45 11.80
CA SER A 64 -3.11 0.07 10.39
C SER A 64 -3.07 -1.45 10.20
N PRO A 65 -3.82 -2.00 9.22
CA PRO A 65 -3.81 -3.43 8.94
C PRO A 65 -2.44 -3.89 8.45
N PRO A 66 -2.11 -5.18 8.59
CA PRO A 66 -0.90 -5.74 7.97
C PRO A 66 -0.94 -5.46 6.46
N GLN A 67 0.16 -4.95 5.89
CA GLN A 67 0.21 -4.63 4.47
C GLN A 67 0.56 -5.87 3.64
N LYS A 68 -0.13 -6.05 2.51
CA LYS A 68 0.25 -7.02 1.48
C LYS A 68 1.59 -6.60 0.88
N GLN A 69 2.47 -7.56 0.67
CA GLN A 69 3.72 -7.29 -0.04
C GLN A 69 3.40 -7.02 -1.53
N LYS A 70 3.89 -5.90 -2.04
CA LYS A 70 3.59 -5.43 -3.41
C LYS A 70 4.43 -6.20 -4.44
N LEU A 71 3.76 -6.74 -5.45
CA LEU A 71 4.40 -7.50 -6.54
C LEU A 71 4.92 -6.64 -7.68
N GLY A 72 4.52 -5.36 -7.74
CA GLY A 72 4.77 -4.49 -8.91
C GLY A 72 6.24 -4.32 -9.27
N VAL A 73 7.12 -4.18 -8.27
CA VAL A 73 8.57 -3.98 -8.50
C VAL A 73 9.21 -5.21 -9.16
N PHE A 74 8.73 -6.42 -8.82
CA PHE A 74 9.29 -7.66 -9.36
C PHE A 74 8.85 -7.93 -10.80
N ILE A 75 7.64 -7.50 -11.17
CA ILE A 75 7.15 -7.57 -12.56
C ILE A 75 7.99 -6.68 -13.48
N VAL A 76 8.35 -5.48 -13.02
CA VAL A 76 9.24 -4.57 -13.77
C VAL A 76 10.62 -5.20 -13.95
N MET A 77 11.16 -5.87 -12.92
CA MET A 77 12.43 -6.61 -13.03
C MET A 77 12.38 -7.69 -14.11
N ILE A 78 11.27 -8.43 -14.22
CA ILE A 78 11.07 -9.45 -15.25
C ILE A 78 11.07 -8.84 -16.65
N ILE A 79 10.39 -7.70 -16.83
CA ILE A 79 10.35 -7.00 -18.13
C ILE A 79 11.75 -6.52 -18.54
N VAL A 80 12.52 -5.99 -17.60
CA VAL A 80 13.91 -5.57 -17.84
C VAL A 80 14.80 -6.77 -18.16
N GLY A 81 14.64 -7.89 -17.44
CA GLY A 81 15.35 -9.14 -17.72
C GLY A 81 15.06 -9.69 -19.11
N PHE A 82 13.80 -9.62 -19.56
CA PHE A 82 13.40 -10.01 -20.91
C PHE A 82 14.05 -9.12 -21.99
N PHE A 83 14.12 -7.81 -21.77
CA PHE A 83 14.81 -6.90 -22.68
C PHE A 83 16.31 -7.20 -22.81
N MET A 84 16.98 -7.59 -21.71
CA MET A 84 18.40 -7.99 -21.73
C MET A 84 18.67 -9.26 -22.57
N LEU A 85 17.67 -10.12 -22.81
CA LEU A 85 17.84 -11.30 -23.66
C LEU A 85 18.01 -10.96 -25.16
N SER A 86 17.54 -9.78 -25.57
CA SER A 86 17.72 -9.28 -26.94
C SER A 86 19.15 -8.78 -27.24
N ALA A 87 20.01 -8.68 -26.21
CA ALA A 87 21.38 -8.23 -26.38
C ALA A 87 22.22 -9.22 -27.21
N VAL A 88 23.17 -8.70 -28.00
CA VAL A 88 24.04 -9.51 -28.88
C VAL A 88 25.04 -10.36 -28.08
N SER A 89 25.51 -9.86 -26.94
CA SER A 89 26.52 -10.53 -26.10
C SER A 89 25.91 -11.64 -25.23
N ILE A 90 26.56 -12.81 -25.22
CA ILE A 90 26.13 -13.99 -24.44
C ILE A 90 26.10 -13.73 -22.92
N VAL A 91 26.99 -12.87 -22.40
CA VAL A 91 27.07 -12.52 -20.98
C VAL A 91 25.80 -11.83 -20.48
N TRP A 92 25.26 -10.91 -21.28
CA TRP A 92 24.02 -10.19 -20.96
C TRP A 92 22.80 -11.11 -20.99
N LYS A 93 22.79 -12.12 -21.87
CA LYS A 93 21.74 -13.14 -21.89
C LYS A 93 21.74 -13.98 -20.62
N ILE A 94 22.92 -14.45 -20.18
CA ILE A 94 23.06 -15.23 -18.93
C ILE A 94 22.62 -14.39 -17.73
N LEU A 95 23.03 -13.13 -17.67
CA LEU A 95 22.63 -12.20 -16.60
C LEU A 95 21.11 -11.96 -16.59
N GLY A 96 20.50 -11.80 -17.77
CA GLY A 96 19.05 -11.66 -17.92
C GLY A 96 18.29 -12.90 -17.43
N VAL A 97 18.75 -14.11 -17.77
CA VAL A 97 18.15 -15.36 -17.27
C VAL A 97 18.26 -15.47 -15.75
N LEU A 98 19.43 -15.15 -15.18
CA LEU A 98 19.63 -15.22 -13.73
C LEU A 98 18.74 -14.21 -12.98
N LEU A 99 18.58 -13.01 -13.53
CA LEU A 99 17.69 -11.99 -12.99
C LEU A 99 16.21 -12.43 -13.03
N MET A 100 15.79 -13.09 -14.11
CA MET A 100 14.44 -13.66 -14.24
C MET A 100 14.17 -14.75 -13.22
N ILE A 101 15.12 -15.66 -13.01
CA ILE A 101 15.01 -16.74 -12.00
C ILE A 101 14.93 -16.14 -10.59
N GLY A 102 15.80 -15.18 -10.28
CA GLY A 102 15.79 -14.47 -9.00
C GLY A 102 14.47 -13.73 -8.75
N ALA A 103 13.96 -13.01 -9.74
CA ALA A 103 12.68 -12.34 -9.66
C ALA A 103 11.51 -13.32 -9.47
N GLY A 104 11.52 -14.45 -10.19
CA GLY A 104 10.53 -15.52 -10.04
C GLY A 104 10.50 -16.11 -8.63
N TYR A 105 11.67 -16.36 -8.03
CA TYR A 105 11.77 -16.84 -6.65
C TYR A 105 11.22 -15.83 -5.64
N LEU A 106 11.55 -14.54 -5.80
CA LEU A 106 11.04 -13.48 -4.92
C LEU A 106 9.52 -13.33 -5.03
N ILE A 107 8.98 -13.39 -6.25
CA ILE A 107 7.53 -13.40 -6.49
C ILE A 107 6.89 -14.60 -5.79
N PHE A 108 7.46 -15.79 -5.93
CA PHE A 108 6.94 -16.99 -5.27
C PHE A 108 6.91 -16.84 -3.76
N LYS A 109 7.95 -16.27 -3.15
CA LYS A 109 8.00 -15.99 -1.71
C LYS A 109 6.93 -14.98 -1.29
N VAL A 110 6.77 -13.90 -2.04
CA VAL A 110 5.76 -12.86 -1.81
C VAL A 110 4.34 -13.42 -1.94
N VAL A 111 4.08 -14.22 -2.97
CA VAL A 111 2.76 -14.85 -3.21
C VAL A 111 2.44 -15.84 -2.09
N THR A 112 3.40 -16.68 -1.73
CA THR A 112 3.25 -17.64 -0.62
C THR A 112 2.93 -16.91 0.69
N TYR A 113 3.65 -15.84 1.00
CA TYR A 113 3.37 -15.00 2.17
C TYR A 113 1.97 -14.39 2.11
N ASN A 114 1.61 -13.76 0.98
CA ASN A 114 0.32 -13.12 0.79
C ASN A 114 -0.86 -14.11 0.79
N LYS A 115 -0.62 -15.38 0.45
CA LYS A 115 -1.65 -16.43 0.45
C LYS A 115 -1.80 -17.11 1.80
N ASN A 116 -0.70 -17.40 2.50
CA ASN A 116 -0.72 -18.26 3.69
C ASN A 116 -0.64 -17.47 5.00
N GLU A 117 0.22 -16.46 5.07
CA GLU A 117 0.45 -15.71 6.31
C GLU A 117 -0.44 -14.50 6.43
N TYR A 118 -0.61 -13.74 5.34
CA TYR A 118 -1.43 -12.55 5.33
C TYR A 118 -2.86 -12.78 5.81
N PRO A 119 -3.64 -13.77 5.32
CA PRO A 119 -5.01 -13.94 5.78
C PRO A 119 -5.08 -14.27 7.27
N LYS A 120 -4.11 -15.02 7.81
CA LYS A 120 -4.06 -15.33 9.25
C LYS A 120 -3.83 -14.07 10.09
N LYS A 121 -2.84 -13.25 9.71
CA LYS A 121 -2.55 -11.97 10.38
C LYS A 121 -3.70 -10.98 10.24
N TYR A 122 -4.37 -10.98 9.10
CA TYR A 122 -5.54 -10.13 8.87
C TYR A 122 -6.73 -10.56 9.73
N GLN A 123 -7.02 -11.86 9.81
CA GLN A 123 -8.08 -12.38 10.70
C GLN A 123 -7.77 -12.10 12.18
N TYR A 124 -6.50 -12.23 12.58
CA TYR A 124 -6.06 -11.85 13.92
C TYR A 124 -6.35 -10.38 14.21
N TRP A 125 -5.98 -9.48 13.28
CA TRP A 125 -6.21 -8.04 13.35
C TRP A 125 -7.71 -7.66 13.39
N LEU A 126 -8.58 -8.39 12.66
CA LEU A 126 -10.04 -8.16 12.69
C LEU A 126 -10.67 -8.35 14.08
N ASN A 127 -10.02 -9.16 14.92
CA ASN A 127 -10.43 -9.48 16.28
C ASN A 127 -9.65 -8.67 17.33
N GLU A 128 -8.85 -7.68 16.91
CA GLU A 128 -8.21 -6.72 17.81
C GLU A 128 -9.15 -5.57 18.15
N TRP A 129 -9.08 -5.13 19.39
CA TRP A 129 -9.88 -4.05 19.95
C TRP A 129 -8.97 -2.99 20.55
N LEU A 130 -9.33 -1.73 20.34
CA LEU A 130 -8.69 -0.57 20.96
C LEU A 130 -9.61 -0.01 22.04
N CYS A 131 -9.07 0.14 23.25
CA CYS A 131 -9.72 0.91 24.30
C CYS A 131 -9.43 2.41 24.14
N HIS A 132 -10.46 3.25 24.05
CA HIS A 132 -10.30 4.70 23.92
C HIS A 132 -9.87 5.38 25.22
N LYS A 133 -10.17 4.77 26.37
CA LYS A 133 -9.82 5.33 27.67
C LYS A 133 -8.33 5.17 28.00
N CYS A 134 -7.76 3.99 27.75
CA CYS A 134 -6.37 3.67 28.11
C CYS A 134 -5.44 3.44 26.92
N GLY A 135 -5.95 3.47 25.68
CA GLY A 135 -5.19 3.28 24.46
C GLY A 135 -4.61 1.87 24.28
N THR A 136 -5.03 0.89 25.08
CA THR A 136 -4.51 -0.48 24.98
C THR A 136 -5.21 -1.24 23.86
N ILE A 137 -4.41 -1.86 23.00
CA ILE A 137 -4.87 -2.80 21.97
C ILE A 137 -4.79 -4.20 22.57
N TYR A 138 -5.86 -4.98 22.43
CA TYR A 138 -5.90 -6.37 22.87
C TYR A 138 -6.65 -7.23 21.87
N HIS A 139 -6.27 -8.50 21.79
CA HIS A 139 -6.95 -9.49 20.97
C HIS A 139 -8.06 -10.17 21.78
N GLN A 140 -9.19 -10.45 21.14
CA GLN A 140 -10.29 -11.17 21.75
C GLN A 140 -10.56 -12.47 20.98
N GLU A 141 -10.36 -13.60 21.66
CA GLU A 141 -10.78 -14.92 21.18
C GLU A 141 -12.26 -15.12 21.54
N PHE A 142 -13.08 -15.52 20.56
CA PHE A 142 -14.50 -15.81 20.73
C PHE A 142 -14.71 -17.28 21.07
#